data_AF-A0A0Q8XF85-F1
#
_entry.id   AF-A0A0Q8XF85-F1
#
_cell.length_a   1.000
_cell.length_b   1.000
_cell.length_c   1.000
_cell.angle_alpha   90.00
_cell.angle_beta   90.00
_cell.angle_gamma   90.00
#
_symmetry.space_group_name_H-M   'P 1'
#
loop_
_entity.id
_entity.type
_entity.pdbx_description
1 polymer ?
#
loop_
_entity_poly.entity_id
_entity_poly.type
_entity_poly.pdbx_seq_one_letter_code
_entity_poly.pdbx_strand_id
1 'polypeptide(L)'
;MRRQSLGFAGLALALFCAPAAEACTLGTPGTTQRIAIGDTGRSLLLHVPAGPRGKAPLVFVLHGSNGDGAAILAGSKLEATSDRHGFLLAAPDGGIAAGKGYVWNIPGVPTVTGKVPGPGDADDVAFLGAAIDWLAGQGCTDRRRVYATGLSGGGRMASWLGCVAADRFAGIAPVVGLRAGNPSAADPRFPDPATCTPSRPMPVIAFAGGKDNTNPIDGGGAGYWHYPMRRAEARWADLNGCRRPLPERVLDSGMIERGYTDCRGGAEVIARITPEAGHMWTADNEAMWAFFARHRR
;
A
#
# COMPACT_ATOMS: atom_id res chain seq x y z
N MET A 1 3.16 -75.54 32.25
CA MET A 1 3.76 -74.55 31.31
C MET A 1 2.64 -73.72 30.71
N ARG A 2 2.47 -72.46 31.16
CA ARG A 2 1.44 -71.53 30.66
C ARG A 2 1.95 -70.85 29.38
N ARG A 3 1.20 -70.95 28.27
CA ARG A 3 1.43 -70.19 27.03
C ARG A 3 0.81 -68.80 27.19
N GLN A 4 1.60 -67.75 27.01
CA GLN A 4 1.15 -66.37 26.94
C GLN A 4 0.99 -65.98 25.46
N SER A 5 -0.19 -65.48 25.11
CA SER A 5 -0.53 -64.96 23.77
C SER A 5 -0.31 -63.45 23.77
N LEU A 6 0.65 -62.96 22.98
CA LEU A 6 0.86 -61.53 22.75
C LEU A 6 -0.11 -61.04 21.65
N GLY A 7 -1.06 -60.20 22.04
CA GLY A 7 -1.93 -59.48 21.10
C GLY A 7 -1.23 -58.25 20.54
N PHE A 8 -1.07 -58.19 19.22
CA PHE A 8 -0.63 -56.99 18.52
C PHE A 8 -1.82 -56.03 18.33
N ALA A 9 -1.78 -54.88 19.02
CA ALA A 9 -2.69 -53.78 18.76
C ALA A 9 -2.21 -53.00 17.52
N GLY A 10 -2.95 -53.11 16.41
CA GLY A 10 -2.70 -52.35 15.19
C GLY A 10 -3.08 -50.88 15.38
N LEU A 11 -2.09 -49.99 15.27
CA LEU A 11 -2.29 -48.54 15.28
C LEU A 11 -2.81 -48.11 13.89
N ALA A 12 -4.10 -47.79 13.78
CA ALA A 12 -4.67 -47.24 12.56
C ALA A 12 -4.26 -45.76 12.41
N LEU A 13 -3.34 -45.47 11.47
CA LEU A 13 -3.05 -44.10 11.07
C LEU A 13 -4.23 -43.54 10.27
N ALA A 14 -5.02 -42.67 10.87
CA ALA A 14 -5.99 -41.85 10.15
C ALA A 14 -5.23 -40.77 9.36
N LEU A 15 -5.14 -40.94 8.04
CA LEU A 15 -4.70 -39.91 7.10
C LEU A 15 -5.76 -38.80 7.06
N PHE A 16 -5.55 -37.74 7.83
CA PHE A 16 -6.30 -36.49 7.66
C PHE A 16 -5.84 -35.82 6.37
N CYS A 17 -6.62 -36.00 5.31
CA CYS A 17 -6.48 -35.23 4.08
C CYS A 17 -6.89 -33.78 4.40
N ALA A 18 -5.91 -32.90 4.60
CA ALA A 18 -6.18 -31.47 4.76
C ALA A 18 -6.90 -30.98 3.48
N PRO A 19 -8.01 -30.22 3.59
CA PRO A 19 -8.68 -29.69 2.41
C PRO A 19 -7.68 -28.86 1.60
N ALA A 20 -7.59 -29.14 0.29
CA ALA A 20 -6.78 -28.36 -0.62
C ALA A 20 -7.18 -26.88 -0.49
N ALA A 21 -6.21 -25.99 -0.34
CA ALA A 21 -6.49 -24.55 -0.30
C ALA A 21 -7.28 -24.18 -1.55
N GLU A 22 -8.50 -23.67 -1.38
CA GLU A 22 -9.34 -23.24 -2.51
C GLU A 22 -8.53 -22.25 -3.37
N ALA A 23 -8.32 -22.64 -4.62
CA ALA A 23 -7.60 -21.81 -5.57
C ALA A 23 -8.44 -20.58 -5.87
N CYS A 24 -7.80 -19.41 -5.97
CA CYS A 24 -8.45 -18.20 -6.42
C CYS A 24 -9.12 -18.41 -7.78
N THR A 25 -10.45 -18.33 -7.83
CA THR A 25 -11.25 -18.44 -9.06
C THR A 25 -11.60 -17.08 -9.67
N LEU A 26 -11.27 -15.99 -8.98
CA LEU A 26 -11.54 -14.63 -9.46
C LEU A 26 -10.67 -14.27 -10.65
N GLY A 27 -11.30 -13.66 -11.65
CA GLY A 27 -10.65 -13.11 -12.83
C GLY A 27 -9.97 -14.13 -13.74
N THR A 28 -9.61 -13.71 -14.94
CA THR A 28 -8.81 -14.50 -15.89
C THR A 28 -7.33 -14.14 -15.70
N PRO A 29 -6.41 -15.12 -15.60
CA PRO A 29 -4.98 -14.84 -15.48
C PRO A 29 -4.47 -13.99 -16.65
N GLY A 30 -3.57 -13.06 -16.36
CA GLY A 30 -3.03 -12.08 -17.30
C GLY A 30 -4.02 -11.01 -17.74
N THR A 31 -5.16 -10.86 -17.05
CA THR A 31 -6.19 -9.88 -17.42
C THR A 31 -6.62 -9.02 -16.25
N THR A 32 -7.12 -7.84 -16.58
CA THR A 32 -7.74 -6.89 -15.65
C THR A 32 -9.26 -6.94 -15.80
N GLN A 33 -9.98 -7.09 -14.70
CA GLN A 33 -11.43 -7.17 -14.70
C GLN A 33 -12.02 -6.35 -13.55
N ARG A 34 -13.24 -5.84 -13.76
CA ARG A 34 -13.97 -5.17 -12.68
C ARG A 34 -14.65 -6.20 -11.80
N ILE A 35 -14.42 -6.10 -10.50
CA ILE A 35 -14.95 -7.04 -9.51
C ILE A 35 -15.68 -6.27 -8.42
N ALA A 36 -16.92 -6.66 -8.15
CA ALA A 36 -17.68 -6.16 -7.00
C ALA A 36 -17.10 -6.73 -5.70
N ILE A 37 -16.96 -5.88 -4.68
CA ILE A 37 -16.37 -6.28 -3.40
C ILE A 37 -17.48 -6.58 -2.41
N GLY A 38 -17.83 -7.87 -2.30
CA GLY A 38 -18.91 -8.34 -1.43
C GLY A 38 -20.16 -7.47 -1.55
N ASP A 39 -20.70 -7.07 -0.40
CA ASP A 39 -21.90 -6.22 -0.32
C ASP A 39 -21.57 -4.74 -0.08
N THR A 40 -20.33 -4.29 -0.35
CA THR A 40 -19.95 -2.89 -0.08
C THR A 40 -20.59 -1.89 -1.04
N GLY A 41 -21.32 -2.35 -2.06
CA GLY A 41 -21.86 -1.52 -3.14
C GLY A 41 -20.78 -0.84 -4.01
N ARG A 42 -19.52 -1.24 -3.86
CA ARG A 42 -18.36 -0.70 -4.58
C ARG A 42 -17.61 -1.82 -5.30
N SER A 43 -16.89 -1.45 -6.35
CA SER A 43 -16.08 -2.37 -7.16
C SER A 43 -14.67 -1.82 -7.31
N LEU A 44 -13.76 -2.66 -7.78
CA LEU A 44 -12.41 -2.28 -8.18
C LEU A 44 -11.99 -3.00 -9.46
N LEU A 45 -10.98 -2.49 -10.14
CA LEU A 45 -10.29 -3.23 -11.19
C LEU A 45 -9.25 -4.14 -10.54
N LEU A 46 -9.38 -5.45 -10.74
CA LEU A 46 -8.42 -6.44 -10.29
C LEU A 46 -7.68 -6.99 -11.50
N HIS A 47 -6.37 -6.79 -11.53
CA HIS A 47 -5.47 -7.50 -12.43
C HIS A 47 -4.99 -8.79 -11.76
N VAL A 48 -5.25 -9.92 -12.41
CA VAL A 48 -4.83 -11.24 -11.96
C VAL A 48 -3.60 -11.64 -12.77
N PRO A 49 -2.45 -11.91 -12.16
CA PRO A 49 -1.22 -12.17 -12.89
C PRO A 49 -1.32 -13.49 -13.69
N ALA A 50 -0.60 -13.60 -14.81
CA ALA A 50 -0.60 -14.77 -15.70
C ALA A 50 -0.07 -16.08 -15.06
N GLY A 51 0.45 -16.04 -13.84
CA GLY A 51 1.10 -17.15 -13.12
C GLY A 51 0.18 -18.03 -12.27
N PRO A 52 0.78 -18.92 -11.42
CA PRO A 52 0.04 -19.90 -10.63
C PRO A 52 -1.01 -19.28 -9.70
N ARG A 53 -2.18 -19.94 -9.61
CA ARG A 53 -3.29 -19.53 -8.75
C ARG A 53 -3.09 -20.00 -7.30
N GLY A 54 -3.25 -19.08 -6.36
CA GLY A 54 -3.16 -19.33 -4.92
C GLY A 54 -3.23 -18.02 -4.15
N LYS A 55 -2.96 -18.07 -2.83
CA LYS A 55 -2.92 -16.87 -1.97
C LYS A 55 -1.73 -15.99 -2.35
N ALA A 56 -1.96 -15.05 -3.27
CA ALA A 56 -0.94 -14.14 -3.77
C ALA A 56 -0.77 -12.92 -2.85
N PRO A 57 0.39 -12.25 -2.90
CA PRO A 57 0.50 -10.88 -2.41
C PRO A 57 -0.53 -9.98 -3.11
N LEU A 58 -1.02 -8.95 -2.42
CA LEU A 58 -1.94 -7.95 -2.97
C LEU A 58 -1.30 -6.57 -2.89
N VAL A 59 -1.27 -5.86 -4.01
CA VAL A 59 -0.85 -4.46 -4.09
C VAL A 59 -2.05 -3.63 -4.50
N PHE A 60 -2.45 -2.68 -3.66
CA PHE A 60 -3.36 -1.62 -4.07
C PHE A 60 -2.58 -0.52 -4.78
N VAL A 61 -3.00 -0.14 -5.98
CA VAL A 61 -2.50 1.04 -6.69
C VAL A 61 -3.58 2.12 -6.71
N LEU A 62 -3.32 3.22 -6.01
CA LEU A 62 -4.30 4.26 -5.73
C LEU A 62 -4.08 5.46 -6.66
N HIS A 63 -5.15 5.90 -7.33
CA HIS A 63 -5.08 6.98 -8.31
C HIS A 63 -4.85 8.36 -7.67
N GLY A 64 -4.33 9.29 -8.47
CA GLY A 64 -4.25 10.71 -8.11
C GLY A 64 -5.62 11.38 -8.05
N SER A 65 -5.71 12.54 -7.40
CA SER A 65 -6.96 13.30 -7.31
C SER A 65 -7.53 13.64 -8.71
N ASN A 66 -8.86 13.60 -8.84
CA ASN A 66 -9.61 13.75 -10.09
C ASN A 66 -9.40 12.61 -11.12
N GLY A 67 -8.74 11.51 -10.72
CA GLY A 67 -8.56 10.31 -11.52
C GLY A 67 -9.46 9.16 -11.06
N ASP A 68 -9.21 7.98 -11.59
CA ASP A 68 -9.91 6.73 -11.29
C ASP A 68 -8.94 5.53 -11.37
N GLY A 69 -9.43 4.34 -10.99
CA GLY A 69 -8.67 3.09 -11.00
C GLY A 69 -8.14 2.71 -12.38
N ALA A 70 -8.89 3.00 -13.45
CA ALA A 70 -8.46 2.67 -14.82
C ALA A 70 -7.28 3.55 -15.26
N ALA A 71 -7.35 4.85 -14.96
CA ALA A 71 -6.32 5.81 -15.30
C ALA A 71 -4.99 5.50 -14.59
N ILE A 72 -5.03 5.10 -13.30
CA ILE A 72 -3.80 4.78 -12.57
C ILE A 72 -3.18 3.45 -13.00
N LEU A 73 -3.97 2.45 -13.38
CA LEU A 73 -3.44 1.22 -13.97
C LEU A 73 -2.63 1.54 -15.23
N ALA A 74 -3.27 2.24 -16.18
CA ALA A 74 -2.62 2.65 -17.43
C ALA A 74 -1.37 3.52 -17.19
N GLY A 75 -1.43 4.44 -16.21
CA GLY A 75 -0.33 5.36 -15.92
C GLY A 75 0.84 4.75 -15.15
N SER A 76 0.57 3.83 -14.22
CA SER A 76 1.59 3.19 -13.38
C SER A 76 2.32 2.04 -14.08
N LYS A 77 1.66 1.37 -15.04
CA LYS A 77 2.18 0.19 -15.75
C LYS A 77 2.60 -0.94 -14.80
N LEU A 78 1.91 -1.06 -13.67
CA LEU A 78 2.24 -2.05 -12.65
C LEU A 78 1.82 -3.47 -13.04
N GLU A 79 0.91 -3.64 -14.00
CA GLU A 79 0.45 -4.94 -14.50
C GLU A 79 1.63 -5.81 -14.95
N ALA A 80 2.59 -5.24 -15.69
CA ALA A 80 3.75 -5.99 -16.17
C ALA A 80 4.64 -6.52 -15.02
N THR A 81 4.78 -5.74 -13.95
CA THR A 81 5.49 -6.17 -12.73
C THR A 81 4.64 -7.17 -11.94
N SER A 82 3.32 -7.01 -11.93
CA SER A 82 2.34 -7.96 -11.38
C SER A 82 2.49 -9.34 -12.01
N ASP A 83 2.49 -9.41 -13.34
CA ASP A 83 2.65 -10.64 -14.12
C ASP A 83 4.00 -11.31 -13.86
N ARG A 84 5.07 -10.51 -13.82
CA ARG A 84 6.43 -11.01 -13.61
C ARG A 84 6.62 -11.65 -12.23
N HIS A 85 5.96 -11.10 -11.21
CA HIS A 85 6.22 -11.46 -9.81
C HIS A 85 5.05 -12.16 -9.10
N GLY A 86 3.91 -12.31 -9.76
CA GLY A 86 2.79 -13.10 -9.26
C GLY A 86 2.07 -12.46 -8.07
N PHE A 87 1.89 -11.13 -8.07
CA PHE A 87 0.98 -10.46 -7.13
C PHE A 87 -0.32 -10.04 -7.80
N LEU A 88 -1.39 -9.93 -7.02
CA LEU A 88 -2.64 -9.30 -7.43
C LEU A 88 -2.48 -7.78 -7.37
N LEU A 89 -2.93 -7.10 -8.41
CA LEU A 89 -2.93 -5.64 -8.46
C LEU A 89 -4.38 -5.15 -8.47
N ALA A 90 -4.77 -4.44 -7.41
CA ALA A 90 -6.10 -3.88 -7.26
C ALA A 90 -6.06 -2.36 -7.43
N ALA A 91 -6.86 -1.85 -8.35
CA ALA A 91 -7.03 -0.42 -8.61
C ALA A 91 -8.49 -0.02 -8.37
N PRO A 92 -8.81 0.44 -7.15
CA PRO A 92 -10.13 0.96 -6.82
C PRO A 92 -10.28 2.42 -7.26
N ASP A 93 -11.54 2.84 -7.44
CA ASP A 93 -11.92 4.25 -7.48
C ASP A 93 -12.05 4.79 -6.06
N GLY A 94 -11.66 6.05 -5.85
CA GLY A 94 -11.87 6.78 -4.60
C GLY A 94 -13.36 6.96 -4.28
N GLY A 95 -13.68 7.15 -3.00
CA GLY A 95 -15.06 7.15 -2.54
C GLY A 95 -15.83 8.45 -2.81
N ILE A 96 -15.14 9.54 -3.14
CA ILE A 96 -15.72 10.88 -3.24
C ILE A 96 -15.56 11.39 -4.67
N ALA A 97 -16.66 11.72 -5.35
CA ALA A 97 -16.62 12.27 -6.70
C ALA A 97 -15.97 13.65 -6.74
N ALA A 98 -15.06 13.88 -7.68
CA ALA A 98 -14.35 15.14 -7.87
C ALA A 98 -13.86 15.33 -9.30
N GLY A 99 -14.22 16.45 -9.92
CA GLY A 99 -13.84 16.75 -11.31
C GLY A 99 -14.37 15.67 -12.27
N LYS A 100 -13.45 15.03 -13.00
CA LYS A 100 -13.76 13.94 -13.95
C LYS A 100 -13.70 12.54 -13.31
N GLY A 101 -13.31 12.43 -12.05
CA GLY A 101 -13.10 11.16 -11.37
C GLY A 101 -13.35 11.31 -9.88
N TYR A 102 -12.38 10.91 -9.07
CA TYR A 102 -12.56 10.78 -7.63
C TYR A 102 -11.40 11.38 -6.81
N VAL A 103 -11.66 11.56 -5.52
CA VAL A 103 -10.66 11.83 -4.47
C VAL A 103 -10.84 10.84 -3.33
N TRP A 104 -9.76 10.65 -2.57
CA TRP A 104 -9.74 9.77 -1.40
C TRP A 104 -10.22 10.51 -0.16
N ASN A 105 -10.97 9.82 0.68
CA ASN A 105 -11.31 10.29 2.02
C ASN A 105 -10.11 10.16 2.97
N ILE A 106 -9.46 11.30 3.24
CA ILE A 106 -8.42 11.43 4.27
C ILE A 106 -8.95 12.40 5.33
N PRO A 107 -9.41 11.91 6.49
CA PRO A 107 -9.99 12.74 7.54
C PRO A 107 -9.07 13.88 7.99
N GLY A 108 -9.65 15.09 8.10
CA GLY A 108 -8.93 16.29 8.57
C GLY A 108 -7.98 16.94 7.56
N VAL A 109 -7.91 16.44 6.32
CA VAL A 109 -7.13 17.05 5.23
C VAL A 109 -8.09 17.48 4.12
N PRO A 110 -8.00 18.72 3.62
CA PRO A 110 -8.84 19.13 2.49
C PRO A 110 -8.48 18.31 1.24
N THR A 111 -9.48 18.01 0.42
CA THR A 111 -9.27 17.45 -0.91
C THR A 111 -8.80 18.54 -1.88
N VAL A 112 -8.51 18.18 -3.14
CA VAL A 112 -8.22 19.18 -4.18
C VAL A 112 -9.39 20.12 -4.49
N THR A 113 -10.59 19.81 -3.97
CA THR A 113 -11.77 20.69 -4.08
C THR A 113 -11.81 21.77 -2.98
N GLY A 114 -10.87 21.73 -2.03
CA GLY A 114 -10.83 22.60 -0.85
C GLY A 114 -11.71 22.13 0.30
N LYS A 115 -12.55 21.10 0.11
CA LYS A 115 -13.40 20.52 1.16
C LYS A 115 -12.69 19.41 1.91
N VAL A 116 -12.76 19.43 3.24
CA VAL A 116 -12.36 18.33 4.11
C VAL A 116 -13.48 17.26 4.08
N PRO A 117 -13.16 15.98 3.86
CA PRO A 117 -14.15 14.91 3.94
C PRO A 117 -14.87 14.89 5.30
N GLY A 118 -16.19 14.71 5.27
CA GLY A 118 -17.04 14.66 6.45
C GLY A 118 -17.63 13.27 6.71
N PRO A 119 -18.42 13.11 7.80
CA PRO A 119 -19.01 11.82 8.19
C PRO A 119 -19.99 11.20 7.18
N GLY A 120 -20.52 12.01 6.26
CA GLY A 120 -21.42 11.54 5.20
C GLY A 120 -20.71 11.11 3.92
N ASP A 121 -19.39 11.34 3.82
CA ASP A 121 -18.59 10.90 2.68
C ASP A 121 -18.21 9.42 2.82
N ALA A 122 -17.97 8.76 1.68
CA ALA A 122 -17.56 7.36 1.68
C ALA A 122 -16.25 7.12 2.46
N ASP A 123 -16.22 6.06 3.26
CA ASP A 123 -15.01 5.66 4.01
C ASP A 123 -14.13 4.74 3.14
N ASP A 124 -13.04 5.30 2.62
CA ASP A 124 -12.09 4.56 1.79
C ASP A 124 -11.21 3.60 2.61
N VAL A 125 -10.96 3.86 3.89
CA VAL A 125 -10.20 2.93 4.74
C VAL A 125 -11.04 1.67 4.99
N ALA A 126 -12.32 1.85 5.32
CA ALA A 126 -13.25 0.74 5.51
C ALA A 126 -13.43 -0.09 4.23
N PHE A 127 -13.59 0.56 3.08
CA PHE A 127 -13.71 -0.13 1.79
C PHE A 127 -12.46 -0.95 1.44
N LEU A 128 -11.26 -0.39 1.58
CA LEU A 128 -10.02 -1.10 1.29
C LEU A 128 -9.80 -2.26 2.27
N GLY A 129 -10.16 -2.10 3.54
CA GLY A 129 -10.18 -3.19 4.52
C GLY A 129 -11.13 -4.31 4.13
N ALA A 130 -12.35 -3.98 3.71
CA ALA A 130 -13.34 -4.94 3.23
C ALA A 130 -12.86 -5.67 1.96
N ALA A 131 -12.19 -4.98 1.04
CA ALA A 131 -11.60 -5.59 -0.15
C ALA A 131 -10.53 -6.63 0.19
N ILE A 132 -9.66 -6.36 1.18
CA ILE A 132 -8.68 -7.34 1.68
C ILE A 132 -9.39 -8.57 2.22
N ASP A 133 -10.39 -8.37 3.08
CA ASP A 133 -11.06 -9.47 3.75
C ASP A 133 -11.87 -10.33 2.78
N TRP A 134 -12.54 -9.70 1.82
CA TRP A 134 -13.29 -10.37 0.78
C TRP A 134 -12.38 -11.17 -0.17
N LEU A 135 -11.34 -10.55 -0.75
CA LEU A 135 -10.40 -11.25 -1.63
C LEU A 135 -9.71 -12.41 -0.93
N ALA A 136 -9.40 -12.27 0.36
CA ALA A 136 -8.79 -13.35 1.14
C ALA A 136 -9.79 -14.46 1.48
N GLY A 137 -11.08 -14.12 1.65
CA GLY A 137 -12.18 -15.08 1.77
C GLY A 137 -12.40 -15.89 0.49
N GLN A 138 -12.13 -15.30 -0.67
CA GLN A 138 -12.14 -15.98 -1.98
C GLN A 138 -10.85 -16.79 -2.27
N GLY A 139 -9.97 -16.96 -1.27
CA GLY A 139 -8.71 -17.70 -1.42
C GLY A 139 -7.63 -16.96 -2.24
N CYS A 140 -7.86 -15.70 -2.63
CA CYS A 140 -7.04 -14.99 -3.60
C CYS A 140 -5.81 -14.31 -3.03
N THR A 141 -5.90 -13.75 -1.82
CA THR A 141 -4.77 -13.01 -1.22
C THR A 141 -4.28 -13.58 0.11
N ASP A 142 -2.97 -13.54 0.32
CA ASP A 142 -2.36 -13.72 1.64
C ASP A 142 -2.47 -12.39 2.41
N ARG A 143 -3.34 -12.38 3.44
CA ARG A 143 -3.55 -11.20 4.29
C ARG A 143 -2.23 -10.62 4.83
N ARG A 144 -1.19 -11.43 5.05
CA ARG A 144 0.09 -10.97 5.60
C ARG A 144 0.98 -10.24 4.58
N ARG A 145 0.62 -10.27 3.29
CA ARG A 145 1.37 -9.70 2.16
C ARG A 145 0.49 -8.73 1.36
N VAL A 146 -0.05 -7.73 2.05
CA VAL A 146 -0.89 -6.67 1.46
C VAL A 146 -0.13 -5.35 1.51
N TYR A 147 -0.07 -4.63 0.40
CA TYR A 147 0.68 -3.38 0.28
C TYR A 147 -0.17 -2.30 -0.38
N ALA A 148 0.19 -1.03 -0.16
CA ALA A 148 -0.46 0.10 -0.82
C ALA A 148 0.58 1.02 -1.47
N THR A 149 0.35 1.39 -2.71
CA THR A 149 1.08 2.41 -3.46
C THR A 149 0.07 3.34 -4.12
N GLY A 150 0.52 4.49 -4.61
CA GLY A 150 -0.36 5.38 -5.34
C GLY A 150 0.26 6.72 -5.65
N LEU A 151 -0.33 7.39 -6.64
CA LEU A 151 0.12 8.68 -7.14
C LEU A 151 -0.55 9.83 -6.38
N SER A 152 0.20 10.81 -5.92
CA SER A 152 -0.33 12.09 -5.42
C SER A 152 -1.38 11.91 -4.32
N GLY A 153 -2.66 12.17 -4.60
CA GLY A 153 -3.78 11.86 -3.69
C GLY A 153 -3.81 10.40 -3.24
N GLY A 154 -3.53 9.45 -4.13
CA GLY A 154 -3.39 8.04 -3.81
C GLY A 154 -2.13 7.74 -2.99
N GLY A 155 -1.06 8.50 -3.19
CA GLY A 155 0.14 8.42 -2.34
C GLY A 155 -0.13 8.93 -0.92
N ARG A 156 -0.93 10.00 -0.78
CA ARG A 156 -1.42 10.47 0.51
C ARG A 156 -2.33 9.44 1.17
N MET A 157 -3.20 8.78 0.40
CA MET A 157 -4.06 7.71 0.92
C MET A 157 -3.23 6.49 1.35
N ALA A 158 -2.22 6.08 0.58
CA ALA A 158 -1.29 5.02 0.98
C ALA A 158 -0.57 5.37 2.29
N SER A 159 -0.14 6.62 2.44
CA SER A 159 0.44 7.12 3.70
C SER A 159 -0.55 7.04 4.86
N TRP A 160 -1.81 7.45 4.63
CA TRP A 160 -2.87 7.40 5.63
C TRP A 160 -3.19 5.97 6.07
N LEU A 161 -3.28 5.02 5.13
CA LEU A 161 -3.44 3.59 5.44
C LEU A 161 -2.30 3.08 6.31
N GLY A 162 -1.07 3.53 6.06
CA GLY A 162 0.08 3.24 6.92
C GLY A 162 -0.12 3.72 8.35
N CYS A 163 -0.76 4.89 8.54
CA CYS A 163 -1.00 5.50 9.85
C CYS A 163 -2.11 4.80 10.65
N VAL A 164 -3.24 4.45 10.00
CA VAL A 164 -4.46 4.02 10.70
C VAL A 164 -4.82 2.55 10.53
N ALA A 165 -4.19 1.86 9.57
CA ALA A 165 -4.47 0.46 9.24
C ALA A 165 -3.17 -0.36 9.15
N ALA A 166 -2.17 -0.04 10.00
CA ALA A 166 -0.88 -0.73 10.00
C ALA A 166 -0.98 -2.23 10.28
N ASP A 167 -2.05 -2.66 10.96
CA ASP A 167 -2.41 -4.05 11.19
C ASP A 167 -2.92 -4.74 9.91
N ARG A 168 -3.24 -4.02 8.82
CA ARG A 168 -3.72 -4.59 7.55
C ARG A 168 -2.67 -4.57 6.44
N PHE A 169 -1.74 -3.61 6.46
CA PHE A 169 -0.70 -3.45 5.43
C PHE A 169 0.72 -3.86 5.90
N ALA A 170 1.41 -4.63 5.07
CA ALA A 170 2.79 -5.09 5.28
C ALA A 170 3.83 -4.01 4.96
N GLY A 171 3.51 -3.08 4.06
CA GLY A 171 4.34 -1.93 3.70
C GLY A 171 3.58 -0.98 2.78
N ILE A 172 4.08 0.25 2.66
CA ILE A 172 3.51 1.28 1.78
C ILE A 172 4.57 1.87 0.86
N ALA A 173 4.15 2.29 -0.34
CA ALA A 173 5.01 2.99 -1.29
C ALA A 173 4.36 4.23 -1.91
N PRO A 174 4.26 5.35 -1.18
CA PRO A 174 3.68 6.57 -1.72
C PRO A 174 4.50 7.14 -2.88
N VAL A 175 3.85 7.48 -4.00
CA VAL A 175 4.45 8.15 -5.16
C VAL A 175 3.97 9.59 -5.20
N VAL A 176 4.91 10.55 -5.12
CA VAL A 176 4.67 12.00 -4.97
C VAL A 176 3.58 12.32 -3.95
N GLY A 177 3.56 11.60 -2.82
CA GLY A 177 2.45 11.68 -1.86
C GLY A 177 2.80 11.27 -0.43
N LEU A 178 4.08 11.16 -0.08
CA LEU A 178 4.50 10.73 1.27
C LEU A 178 4.05 11.72 2.34
N ARG A 179 3.29 11.20 3.31
CA ARG A 179 2.87 11.88 4.54
C ARG A 179 3.04 10.93 5.74
N ALA A 180 3.05 11.47 6.95
CA ALA A 180 3.15 10.73 8.21
C ALA A 180 2.22 11.39 9.25
N GLY A 181 0.93 11.48 8.91
CA GLY A 181 -0.07 12.28 9.61
C GLY A 181 -0.44 13.57 8.88
N ASN A 182 -1.47 14.24 9.39
CA ASN A 182 -1.97 15.51 8.91
C ASN A 182 -0.96 16.63 9.19
N PRO A 183 -1.04 17.78 8.50
CA PRO A 183 -0.36 18.99 8.95
C PRO A 183 -0.81 19.38 10.36
N SER A 184 0.12 19.75 11.23
CA SER A 184 -0.22 20.23 12.57
C SER A 184 -1.00 21.54 12.51
N ALA A 185 -2.06 21.64 13.32
CA ALA A 185 -2.82 22.88 13.48
C ALA A 185 -1.98 24.02 14.11
N ALA A 186 -0.97 23.68 14.91
CA ALA A 186 -0.08 24.66 15.54
C ALA A 186 0.99 25.19 14.57
N ASP A 187 1.56 24.32 13.74
CA ASP A 187 2.47 24.70 12.66
C ASP A 187 2.36 23.69 11.50
N PRO A 188 1.72 24.06 10.37
CA PRO A 188 1.47 23.12 9.27
C PRO A 188 2.76 22.66 8.57
N ARG A 189 3.91 23.28 8.88
CA ARG A 189 5.24 22.82 8.44
C ARG A 189 5.72 21.59 9.18
N PHE A 190 4.95 21.07 10.15
CA PHE A 190 5.22 19.83 10.88
C PHE A 190 4.03 18.85 10.79
N PRO A 191 4.28 17.53 10.84
CA PRO A 191 3.21 16.55 10.97
C PRO A 191 2.59 16.58 12.37
N ASP A 192 1.28 16.36 12.45
CA ASP A 192 0.54 16.19 13.69
C ASP A 192 0.74 14.76 14.23
N PRO A 193 1.43 14.58 15.37
CA PRO A 193 1.66 13.26 15.94
C PRO A 193 0.37 12.54 16.36
N ALA A 194 -0.73 13.26 16.63
CA ALA A 194 -2.00 12.67 17.06
C ALA A 194 -2.75 11.97 15.92
N THR A 195 -2.39 12.26 14.67
CA THR A 195 -3.11 11.76 13.47
C THR A 195 -2.42 10.58 12.80
N CYS A 196 -1.26 10.14 13.31
CA CYS A 196 -0.54 8.98 12.80
C CYS A 196 0.07 8.15 13.93
N THR A 197 -0.63 7.07 14.27
CA THR A 197 -0.35 6.19 15.40
C THR A 197 -0.43 4.71 14.99
N PRO A 198 0.44 4.26 14.09
CA PRO A 198 0.39 2.89 13.58
C PRO A 198 0.56 1.86 14.70
N SER A 199 -0.23 0.79 14.67
CA SER A 199 -0.21 -0.29 15.67
C SER A 199 1.08 -1.14 15.64
N ARG A 200 1.89 -1.01 14.60
CA ARG A 200 3.18 -1.69 14.41
C ARG A 200 4.12 -0.83 13.53
N PRO A 201 5.44 -1.08 13.55
CA PRO A 201 6.35 -0.46 12.59
C PRO A 201 5.90 -0.73 11.14
N MET A 202 5.90 0.32 10.31
CA MET A 202 5.43 0.30 8.94
C MET A 202 6.61 0.48 7.97
N PRO A 203 6.99 -0.53 7.18
CA PRO A 203 7.95 -0.36 6.10
C PRO A 203 7.45 0.66 5.06
N VAL A 204 8.28 1.64 4.72
CA VAL A 204 7.97 2.71 3.77
C VAL A 204 9.06 2.83 2.69
N ILE A 205 8.67 2.81 1.42
CA ILE A 205 9.51 3.27 0.31
C ILE A 205 8.79 4.37 -0.49
N ALA A 206 9.22 5.61 -0.36
CA ALA A 206 8.58 6.73 -1.04
C ALA A 206 9.30 7.10 -2.33
N PHE A 207 8.54 7.52 -3.34
CA PHE A 207 9.06 8.05 -4.60
C PHE A 207 8.62 9.49 -4.79
N ALA A 208 9.49 10.35 -5.30
CA ALA A 208 9.15 11.75 -5.58
C ALA A 208 9.87 12.29 -6.82
N GLY A 209 9.36 13.41 -7.36
CA GLY A 209 9.99 14.19 -8.41
C GLY A 209 10.64 15.45 -7.82
N GLY A 210 11.89 15.72 -8.18
CA GLY A 210 12.63 16.89 -7.68
C GLY A 210 12.08 18.23 -8.18
N LYS A 211 11.37 18.25 -9.31
CA LYS A 211 10.72 19.43 -9.92
C LYS A 211 9.19 19.40 -9.79
N ASP A 212 8.67 18.67 -8.81
CA ASP A 212 7.23 18.61 -8.55
C ASP A 212 6.72 19.92 -7.94
N ASN A 213 5.95 20.69 -8.71
CA ASN A 213 5.34 21.96 -8.26
C ASN A 213 3.94 21.79 -7.65
N THR A 214 3.37 20.58 -7.70
CA THR A 214 2.06 20.27 -7.11
C THR A 214 2.22 19.79 -5.68
N ASN A 215 3.14 18.84 -5.47
CA ASN A 215 3.54 18.34 -4.16
C ASN A 215 5.05 18.53 -3.95
N PRO A 216 5.54 19.78 -3.77
CA PRO A 216 6.98 20.04 -3.61
C PRO A 216 7.61 19.27 -2.46
N ILE A 217 8.82 18.74 -2.68
CA ILE A 217 9.58 17.99 -1.66
C ILE A 217 9.85 18.86 -0.43
N ASP A 218 10.03 20.17 -0.62
CA ASP A 218 10.26 21.14 0.45
C ASP A 218 8.97 21.61 1.15
N GLY A 219 7.81 21.09 0.74
CA GLY A 219 6.51 21.51 1.28
C GLY A 219 6.06 22.86 0.72
N GLY A 220 5.15 23.53 1.45
CA GLY A 220 4.62 24.84 1.06
C GLY A 220 3.70 24.83 -0.15
N GLY A 221 3.09 23.68 -0.47
CA GLY A 221 2.14 23.53 -1.57
C GLY A 221 0.73 23.98 -1.20
N ALA A 222 -0.26 23.40 -1.89
CA ALA A 222 -1.68 23.66 -1.64
C ALA A 222 -2.13 23.24 -0.22
N GLY A 223 -3.39 23.54 0.15
CA GLY A 223 -3.94 23.27 1.50
C GLY A 223 -3.91 21.80 1.95
N TYR A 224 -3.61 20.86 1.06
CA TYR A 224 -3.44 19.44 1.37
C TYR A 224 -1.96 19.00 1.42
N TRP A 225 -1.02 19.95 1.25
CA TRP A 225 0.41 19.69 1.08
C TRP A 225 1.27 20.79 1.74
N HIS A 226 1.49 20.66 3.06
CA HIS A 226 2.19 21.69 3.83
C HIS A 226 3.64 21.33 4.20
N TYR A 227 3.87 20.37 5.08
CA TYR A 227 5.23 20.07 5.56
C TYR A 227 6.11 19.39 4.48
N PRO A 228 7.45 19.55 4.54
CA PRO A 228 8.39 18.90 3.63
C PRO A 228 8.38 17.37 3.72
N MET A 229 8.66 16.69 2.61
CA MET A 229 8.80 15.22 2.56
C MET A 229 9.81 14.70 3.59
N ARG A 230 10.93 15.40 3.81
CA ARG A 230 11.92 15.04 4.83
C ARG A 230 11.36 14.97 6.26
N ARG A 231 10.31 15.74 6.57
CA ARG A 231 9.64 15.62 7.87
C ARG A 231 8.77 14.37 7.96
N ALA A 232 8.13 13.95 6.88
CA ALA A 232 7.48 12.64 6.86
C ALA A 232 8.51 11.50 6.97
N GLU A 233 9.64 11.57 6.25
CA GLU A 233 10.71 10.57 6.36
C GLU A 233 11.18 10.44 7.82
N ALA A 234 11.48 11.56 8.48
CA ALA A 234 11.91 11.57 9.89
C ALA A 234 10.82 11.07 10.85
N ARG A 235 9.55 11.43 10.63
CA ARG A 235 8.45 10.96 11.46
C ARG A 235 8.20 9.47 11.31
N TRP A 236 8.26 8.92 10.09
CA TRP A 236 8.21 7.48 9.88
C TRP A 236 9.38 6.76 10.55
N ALA A 237 10.58 7.35 10.50
CA ALA A 237 11.75 6.79 11.17
C ALA A 237 11.56 6.71 12.70
N ASP A 238 11.00 7.75 13.31
CA ASP A 238 10.64 7.80 14.72
C ASP A 238 9.55 6.76 15.08
N LEU A 239 8.45 6.73 14.31
CA LEU A 239 7.38 5.74 14.46
C LEU A 239 7.90 4.29 14.36
N ASN A 240 8.87 4.05 13.47
CA ASN A 240 9.50 2.75 13.30
C ASN A 240 10.63 2.47 14.29
N GLY A 241 11.07 3.46 15.07
CA GLY A 241 12.22 3.32 15.99
C GLY A 241 13.54 3.03 15.26
N CYS A 242 13.78 3.67 14.12
CA CYS A 242 15.00 3.52 13.35
C CYS A 242 16.21 4.09 14.09
N ARG A 243 17.33 3.37 14.04
CA ARG A 243 18.58 3.76 14.73
C ARG A 243 19.68 4.25 13.81
N ARG A 244 19.58 3.96 12.50
CA ARG A 244 20.64 4.26 11.55
C ARG A 244 20.13 5.12 10.39
N PRO A 245 20.58 6.37 10.25
CA PRO A 245 20.32 7.13 9.04
C PRO A 245 21.04 6.48 7.85
N LEU A 246 20.38 6.47 6.71
CA LEU A 246 20.97 6.14 5.41
C LEU A 246 21.28 7.47 4.70
N PRO A 247 22.57 7.85 4.57
CA PRO A 247 22.96 9.06 3.88
C PRO A 247 22.48 9.09 2.44
N GLU A 248 22.41 10.30 1.90
CA GLU A 248 22.03 10.50 0.51
C GLU A 248 23.08 9.92 -0.45
N ARG A 249 22.61 9.21 -1.48
CA ARG A 249 23.45 8.64 -2.55
C ARG A 249 22.73 8.71 -3.88
N VAL A 250 23.49 8.77 -4.98
CA VAL A 250 22.96 8.65 -6.33
C VAL A 250 23.01 7.18 -6.75
N LEU A 251 21.89 6.64 -7.21
CA LEU A 251 21.79 5.29 -7.77
C LEU A 251 22.20 5.29 -9.24
N ASP A 252 22.52 4.11 -9.79
CA ASP A 252 22.84 3.96 -11.22
C ASP A 252 21.70 4.43 -12.15
N SER A 253 20.46 4.44 -11.65
CA SER A 253 19.30 5.00 -12.35
C SER A 253 19.28 6.54 -12.41
N GLY A 254 20.24 7.22 -11.77
CA GLY A 254 20.25 8.68 -11.58
C GLY A 254 19.32 9.18 -10.48
N MET A 255 18.55 8.29 -9.84
CA MET A 255 17.72 8.65 -8.68
C MET A 255 18.59 8.93 -7.45
N ILE A 256 18.18 9.90 -6.65
CA ILE A 256 18.73 10.14 -5.33
C ILE A 256 18.02 9.25 -4.33
N GLU A 257 18.75 8.44 -3.56
CA GLU A 257 18.22 7.62 -2.47
C GLU A 257 18.74 8.11 -1.12
N ARG A 258 17.87 8.13 -0.12
CA ARG A 258 18.21 8.37 1.29
C ARG A 258 17.21 7.67 2.20
N GLY A 259 17.44 7.66 3.50
CA GLY A 259 16.44 7.11 4.40
C GLY A 259 16.92 6.80 5.81
N TYR A 260 16.29 5.78 6.39
CA TYR A 260 16.56 5.25 7.73
C TYR A 260 16.40 3.74 7.73
N THR A 261 17.33 3.07 8.40
CA THR A 261 17.44 1.60 8.51
C THR A 261 17.62 1.21 9.98
N ASP A 262 17.74 -0.10 10.23
CA ASP A 262 17.84 -0.65 11.58
C ASP A 262 16.67 -0.19 12.47
N CYS A 263 15.46 -0.38 11.94
CA CYS A 263 14.22 -0.05 12.62
C CYS A 263 13.59 -1.29 13.26
N ARG A 264 12.66 -1.07 14.20
CA ARG A 264 11.92 -2.17 14.85
C ARG A 264 11.15 -2.98 13.81
N GLY A 265 11.05 -4.29 14.07
CA GLY A 265 10.28 -5.20 13.20
C GLY A 265 10.84 -5.35 11.78
N GLY A 266 12.12 -5.01 11.56
CA GLY A 266 12.74 -5.06 10.23
C GLY A 266 12.17 -4.03 9.24
N ALA A 267 11.49 -3.00 9.74
CA ALA A 267 11.05 -1.89 8.90
C ALA A 267 12.24 -1.06 8.41
N GLU A 268 11.99 -0.30 7.36
CA GLU A 268 12.91 0.66 6.76
C GLU A 268 12.08 1.83 6.23
N VAL A 269 12.70 3.00 6.15
CA VAL A 269 12.10 4.21 5.57
C VAL A 269 13.04 4.70 4.48
N ILE A 270 12.71 4.41 3.24
CA ILE A 270 13.51 4.77 2.07
C ILE A 270 12.79 5.85 1.27
N ALA A 271 13.51 6.82 0.76
CA ALA A 271 13.01 7.79 -0.19
C ALA A 271 13.89 7.76 -1.44
N ARG A 272 13.26 7.69 -2.61
CA ARG A 272 13.88 7.78 -3.93
C ARG A 272 13.33 8.97 -4.71
N ILE A 273 14.21 9.81 -5.21
CA ILE A 273 13.84 11.05 -5.87
C ILE A 273 14.44 11.05 -7.26
N THR A 274 13.59 11.28 -8.26
CA THR A 274 14.03 11.52 -9.63
C THR A 274 14.23 13.03 -9.79
N PRO A 275 15.47 13.55 -9.84
CA PRO A 275 15.73 14.99 -9.69
C PRO A 275 14.99 15.86 -10.70
N GLU A 276 14.93 15.40 -11.95
CA GLU A 276 14.35 16.16 -13.06
C GLU A 276 12.83 15.94 -13.25
N ALA A 277 12.23 14.99 -12.53
CA ALA A 277 10.82 14.67 -12.70
C ALA A 277 9.90 15.67 -11.98
N GLY A 278 8.76 15.95 -12.59
CA GLY A 278 7.68 16.73 -12.00
C GLY A 278 6.64 15.87 -11.29
N HIS A 279 5.38 16.32 -11.32
CA HIS A 279 4.25 15.63 -10.69
C HIS A 279 3.73 14.46 -11.54
N MET A 280 4.38 13.30 -11.45
CA MET A 280 4.05 12.12 -12.25
C MET A 280 4.37 10.81 -11.52
N TRP A 281 4.06 9.67 -12.14
CA TRP A 281 4.49 8.37 -11.64
C TRP A 281 6.01 8.24 -11.76
N THR A 282 6.73 8.46 -10.66
CA THR A 282 8.21 8.40 -10.61
C THR A 282 8.75 7.08 -10.06
N ALA A 283 7.87 6.15 -9.68
CA ALA A 283 8.30 4.91 -9.06
C ALA A 283 9.02 3.99 -10.05
N ASP A 284 10.14 3.44 -9.58
CA ASP A 284 10.70 2.22 -10.13
C ASP A 284 9.87 1.04 -9.61
N ASN A 285 8.99 0.52 -10.47
CA ASN A 285 8.05 -0.54 -10.11
C ASN A 285 8.75 -1.82 -9.64
N GLU A 286 9.89 -2.17 -10.24
CA GLU A 286 10.65 -3.37 -9.89
C GLU A 286 11.31 -3.21 -8.53
N ALA A 287 11.89 -2.04 -8.24
CA ALA A 287 12.45 -1.77 -6.93
C ALA A 287 11.38 -1.64 -5.84
N MET A 288 10.22 -1.06 -6.15
CA MET A 288 9.07 -1.01 -5.24
C MET A 288 8.60 -2.42 -4.90
N TRP A 289 8.47 -3.30 -5.89
CA TRP A 289 8.12 -4.70 -5.63
C TRP A 289 9.21 -5.41 -4.82
N ALA A 290 10.48 -5.25 -5.17
CA ALA A 290 11.59 -5.84 -4.42
C ALA A 290 11.62 -5.37 -2.96
N PHE A 291 11.17 -4.16 -2.67
CA PHE A 291 10.94 -3.68 -1.31
C PHE A 291 9.78 -4.43 -0.65
N PHE A 292 8.59 -4.41 -1.26
CA PHE A 292 7.40 -5.09 -0.72
C PHE A 292 7.63 -6.58 -0.46
N ALA A 293 8.27 -7.29 -1.37
CA ALA A 293 8.50 -8.73 -1.28
C ALA A 293 9.32 -9.15 -0.05
N ARG A 294 10.11 -8.24 0.54
CA ARG A 294 10.89 -8.51 1.77
C ARG A 294 10.08 -8.36 3.05
N HIS A 295 8.89 -7.76 2.99
CA HIS A 295 8.12 -7.41 4.17
C HIS A 295 6.85 -8.27 4.28
N ARG A 296 6.58 -8.72 5.51
CA ARG A 296 5.37 -9.47 5.85
C ARG A 296 4.88 -8.98 7.21
N ARG A 297 3.57 -8.77 7.37
CA ARG A 297 2.98 -8.53 8.69
C ARG A 297 3.13 -9.75 9.56
#